data_AF-A0A3L6LWF5-F1
#
_entry.id   AF-A0A3L6LWF5-F1
#
_cell.length_a   1.000
_cell.length_b   1.000
_cell.length_c   1.000
_cell.angle_alpha   90.00
_cell.angle_beta   90.00
_cell.angle_gamma   90.00
#
_symmetry.space_group_name_H-M   'P 1'
#
loop_
_entity.id
_entity.type
_entity.pdbx_description
1 polymer ?
#
loop_
_entity_poly.entity_id
_entity_poly.type
_entity_poly.pdbx_seq_one_letter_code
_entity_poly.pdbx_strand_id
1 'polypeptide(L)'
;MLASSNKSGAYVAFTGQVPVTQFFQVVGRADCDDWVFLQPITPFVDYYNSADYTGDKAILQCLGKVHQRYRNKSDERLTGSDGVVFDAQSAKYSDRDDSAYGPRKIHMDGWAIKFVEPTSADIAARLNAKPLSPIDIVQFRTAAYWVEKHHAAAFTPALRKLLPLESPFSALNSWGETEHAALRALVMADPFDASIDPYVRILEAGIAKMLIPGSEYAVSGRSVGDAPYLAANVLACRHEPGTVELLERVMLNATIIQHKMASVKALIALGKSDVVKKNLADGKLGNISTTVTNLFSRRDPLAFTCPMKPQID
;
A
#
# COMPACT_ATOMS: atom_id res chain seq x y z
N MET A 1 -3.13 18.41 -13.73
CA MET A 1 -4.40 17.86 -14.26
C MET A 1 -4.16 16.38 -14.51
N LEU A 2 -4.68 15.50 -13.65
CA LEU A 2 -4.61 14.05 -13.88
C LEU A 2 -5.66 13.72 -14.94
N ALA A 3 -5.29 13.83 -16.21
CA ALA A 3 -6.08 13.27 -17.29
C ALA A 3 -5.42 11.94 -17.66
N SER A 4 -6.12 10.82 -17.46
CA SER A 4 -5.60 9.51 -17.88
C SER A 4 -5.65 9.32 -19.41
N SER A 5 -6.36 10.21 -20.13
CA SER A 5 -6.55 10.11 -21.57
C SER A 5 -6.99 11.43 -22.19
N ASN A 6 -6.29 11.89 -23.22
CA ASN A 6 -6.60 13.08 -24.00
C ASN A 6 -7.89 12.95 -24.85
N LYS A 7 -8.58 11.80 -24.79
CA LYS A 7 -9.71 11.51 -25.69
C LYS A 7 -11.02 12.17 -25.25
N SER A 8 -11.37 12.23 -23.97
CA SER A 8 -12.69 12.74 -23.54
C SER A 8 -12.67 13.81 -22.45
N GLY A 9 -11.49 14.18 -21.93
CA GLY A 9 -11.39 15.05 -20.76
C GLY A 9 -11.79 14.40 -19.43
N ALA A 10 -12.25 13.13 -19.46
CA ALA A 10 -12.59 12.37 -18.27
C ALA A 10 -11.36 11.67 -17.69
N TYR A 11 -11.27 11.64 -16.37
CA TYR A 11 -10.34 10.74 -15.68
C TYR A 11 -10.91 9.33 -15.67
N VAL A 12 -10.29 8.39 -16.38
CA VAL A 12 -10.72 6.97 -16.36
C VAL A 12 -9.56 6.07 -16.01
N ALA A 13 -9.67 5.33 -14.92
CA ALA A 13 -8.59 4.51 -14.38
C ALA A 13 -9.12 3.22 -13.76
N PHE A 14 -8.25 2.22 -13.61
CA PHE A 14 -8.54 1.08 -12.74
C PHE A 14 -8.17 1.39 -11.29
N THR A 15 -8.81 0.71 -10.34
CA THR A 15 -8.52 0.82 -8.90
C THR A 15 -7.02 0.71 -8.59
N GLY A 16 -6.31 -0.23 -9.23
CA GLY A 16 -4.86 -0.39 -9.09
C GLY A 16 -3.99 0.70 -9.75
N GLN A 17 -4.58 1.62 -10.49
CA GLN A 17 -3.89 2.70 -11.22
C GLN A 17 -4.20 4.09 -10.67
N VAL A 18 -5.15 4.22 -9.74
CA VAL A 18 -5.49 5.52 -9.16
C VAL A 18 -4.32 6.01 -8.31
N PRO A 19 -3.77 7.21 -8.58
CA PRO A 19 -2.73 7.75 -7.75
C PRO A 19 -3.33 8.13 -6.40
N VAL A 20 -2.70 7.65 -5.32
CA VAL A 20 -3.13 7.92 -3.94
C VAL A 20 -2.98 9.39 -3.53
N THR A 21 -2.40 10.23 -4.39
CA THR A 21 -2.04 11.61 -4.09
C THR A 21 -3.19 12.61 -4.22
N GLN A 22 -4.35 12.19 -4.71
CA GLN A 22 -5.54 13.02 -4.84
C GLN A 22 -6.75 12.35 -4.22
N PHE A 23 -7.38 13.05 -3.28
CA PHE A 23 -8.63 12.62 -2.68
C PHE A 23 -9.79 12.77 -3.68
N PHE A 24 -10.75 11.86 -3.62
CA PHE A 24 -11.97 11.94 -4.42
C PHE A 24 -13.15 11.33 -3.65
N GLN A 25 -14.34 11.84 -3.99
CA GLN A 25 -15.61 11.26 -3.56
C GLN A 25 -16.18 10.40 -4.67
N VAL A 26 -16.83 9.31 -4.29
CA VAL A 26 -17.68 8.52 -5.19
C VAL A 26 -19.04 9.22 -5.23
N VAL A 27 -19.46 9.64 -6.42
CA VAL A 27 -20.75 10.33 -6.62
C VAL A 27 -21.87 9.35 -7.02
N GLY A 28 -21.51 8.17 -7.50
CA GLY A 28 -22.48 7.13 -7.87
C GLY A 28 -21.83 5.92 -8.55
N ARG A 29 -22.65 4.93 -8.87
CA ARG A 29 -22.23 3.76 -9.66
C ARG A 29 -22.21 4.10 -11.15
N ALA A 30 -21.18 3.63 -11.84
CA ALA A 30 -20.95 3.86 -13.26
C ALA A 30 -20.44 2.59 -13.95
N ASP A 31 -21.12 1.48 -13.65
CA ASP A 31 -20.77 0.15 -14.14
C ASP A 31 -20.75 0.13 -15.67
N CYS A 32 -19.77 -0.60 -16.20
CA CYS A 32 -19.79 -1.01 -17.59
C CYS A 32 -20.69 -2.24 -17.69
N ASP A 33 -21.78 -2.14 -18.45
CA ASP A 33 -22.65 -3.26 -18.79
C ASP A 33 -22.94 -3.19 -20.29
N ASP A 34 -21.94 -3.57 -21.09
CA ASP A 34 -21.90 -3.30 -22.52
C ASP A 34 -21.61 -4.56 -23.33
N TRP A 35 -22.10 -4.57 -24.58
CA TRP A 35 -21.73 -5.58 -25.56
C TRP A 35 -20.35 -5.27 -26.13
N VAL A 36 -19.45 -6.23 -25.98
CA VAL A 36 -18.08 -6.21 -26.51
C VAL A 36 -17.93 -7.30 -27.56
N PHE A 37 -17.38 -6.94 -28.72
CA PHE A 37 -17.03 -7.94 -29.72
C PHE A 37 -15.65 -8.49 -29.39
N LEU A 38 -15.56 -9.80 -29.20
CA LEU A 38 -14.31 -10.49 -28.89
C LEU A 38 -14.06 -11.54 -29.96
N GLN A 39 -12.85 -11.58 -30.50
CA GLN A 39 -12.35 -12.75 -31.23
C GLN A 39 -11.76 -13.72 -30.20
N PRO A 40 -12.39 -14.88 -29.93
CA PRO A 40 -11.85 -15.82 -28.95
C PRO A 40 -10.63 -16.54 -29.52
N ILE A 41 -9.58 -16.69 -28.69
CA ILE A 41 -8.50 -17.66 -28.92
C ILE A 41 -8.90 -19.02 -28.31
N THR A 42 -9.76 -19.04 -27.28
CA THR A 42 -10.27 -20.26 -26.63
C THR A 42 -11.78 -20.15 -26.29
N PRO A 43 -12.62 -21.13 -26.68
CA PRO A 43 -14.09 -20.97 -26.63
C PRO A 43 -14.80 -21.13 -25.26
N PHE A 44 -14.11 -21.51 -24.17
CA PHE A 44 -14.79 -22.11 -23.00
C PHE A 44 -14.44 -21.55 -21.61
N VAL A 45 -14.10 -20.25 -21.47
CA VAL A 45 -13.80 -19.67 -20.14
C VAL A 45 -14.94 -18.76 -19.67
N ASP A 46 -15.53 -19.08 -18.51
CA ASP A 46 -16.58 -18.30 -17.83
C ASP A 46 -16.05 -17.01 -17.17
N TYR A 47 -14.73 -16.90 -17.03
CA TYR A 47 -14.02 -15.79 -16.41
C TYR A 47 -13.08 -15.12 -17.40
N TYR A 48 -12.91 -13.80 -17.26
CA TYR A 48 -11.94 -13.05 -18.06
C TYR A 48 -10.52 -13.22 -17.49
N ASN A 49 -9.70 -14.07 -18.13
CA ASN A 49 -8.27 -14.13 -17.86
C ASN A 49 -7.52 -13.22 -18.84
N SER A 50 -6.95 -12.14 -18.33
CA SER A 50 -6.30 -11.07 -19.11
C SER A 50 -5.13 -11.51 -20.02
N ALA A 51 -4.63 -12.74 -19.87
CA ALA A 51 -3.52 -13.31 -20.64
C ALA A 51 -3.96 -14.02 -21.93
N ASP A 52 -5.24 -14.40 -22.07
CA ASP A 52 -5.71 -15.31 -23.13
C ASP A 52 -6.26 -14.59 -24.39
N TYR A 53 -6.24 -13.26 -24.43
CA TYR A 53 -6.78 -12.46 -25.53
C TYR A 53 -5.78 -11.39 -25.98
N THR A 54 -5.21 -11.55 -27.18
CA THR A 54 -4.35 -10.54 -27.81
C THR A 54 -5.20 -9.53 -28.60
N GLY A 55 -4.85 -8.24 -28.51
CA GLY A 55 -5.40 -7.19 -29.37
C GLY A 55 -6.56 -6.37 -28.79
N ASP A 56 -7.67 -7.00 -28.38
CA ASP A 56 -8.90 -6.30 -27.96
C ASP A 56 -9.35 -6.73 -26.56
N LYS A 57 -8.69 -6.20 -25.52
CA LYS A 57 -9.05 -6.50 -24.14
C LYS A 57 -10.45 -5.94 -23.83
N ALA A 58 -11.41 -6.78 -23.45
CA ALA A 58 -12.78 -6.40 -23.10
C ALA A 58 -12.84 -5.20 -22.13
N ILE A 59 -11.93 -5.19 -21.16
CA ILE A 59 -11.77 -4.09 -20.20
C ILE A 59 -11.44 -2.76 -20.91
N LEU A 60 -10.60 -2.75 -21.95
CA LEU A 60 -10.29 -1.56 -22.74
C LEU A 60 -11.47 -1.10 -23.62
N GLN A 61 -12.32 -2.01 -24.08
CA GLN A 61 -13.55 -1.65 -24.78
C GLN A 61 -14.54 -0.94 -23.85
N CYS A 62 -14.68 -1.41 -22.60
CA CYS A 62 -15.44 -0.69 -21.56
C CYS A 62 -14.94 0.73 -21.34
N LEU A 63 -13.62 0.92 -21.19
CA LEU A 63 -13.03 2.27 -21.09
C LEU A 63 -13.39 3.14 -22.29
N GLY A 64 -13.31 2.59 -23.51
CA GLY A 64 -13.65 3.29 -24.74
C GLY A 64 -15.11 3.76 -24.77
N LYS A 65 -16.05 2.90 -24.38
CA LYS A 65 -17.48 3.24 -24.29
C LYS A 65 -17.74 4.33 -23.26
N VAL A 66 -17.10 4.27 -22.10
CA VAL A 66 -17.24 5.28 -21.05
C VAL A 66 -16.69 6.63 -21.51
N HIS A 67 -15.52 6.65 -22.16
CA HIS A 67 -15.00 7.88 -22.77
C HIS A 67 -15.97 8.47 -23.81
N GLN A 68 -16.60 7.64 -24.63
CA GLN A 68 -17.60 8.08 -25.61
C GLN A 68 -18.84 8.67 -24.92
N ARG A 69 -19.40 7.95 -23.94
CA ARG A 69 -20.58 8.39 -23.18
C ARG A 69 -20.33 9.68 -22.41
N TYR A 70 -19.17 9.80 -21.78
CA TYR A 70 -18.77 11.01 -21.06
C TYR A 70 -18.64 12.20 -22.02
N ARG A 71 -17.95 12.03 -23.15
CA ARG A 71 -17.80 13.09 -24.16
C ARG A 71 -19.16 13.56 -24.71
N ASN A 72 -20.05 12.60 -24.96
CA ASN A 72 -21.36 12.87 -25.54
C ASN A 72 -22.40 13.30 -24.49
N LYS A 73 -22.04 13.31 -23.19
CA LYS A 73 -22.95 13.56 -22.07
C LYS A 73 -24.21 12.67 -22.12
N SER A 74 -24.04 11.43 -22.59
CA SER A 74 -25.15 10.52 -22.89
C SER A 74 -25.41 9.48 -21.79
N ASP A 75 -24.71 9.56 -20.66
CA ASP A 75 -24.89 8.68 -19.51
C ASP A 75 -25.10 9.54 -18.26
N GLU A 76 -26.34 9.58 -17.76
CA GLU A 76 -26.74 10.43 -16.64
C GLU A 76 -25.94 10.13 -15.38
N ARG A 77 -25.45 8.89 -15.21
CA ARG A 77 -24.62 8.45 -14.08
C ARG A 77 -23.27 9.17 -14.00
N LEU A 78 -22.83 9.76 -15.12
CA LEU A 78 -21.57 10.51 -15.22
C LEU A 78 -21.76 12.02 -15.04
N THR A 79 -22.99 12.48 -14.82
CA THR A 79 -23.29 13.91 -14.70
C THR A 79 -22.62 14.49 -13.46
N GLY A 80 -21.79 15.53 -13.66
CA GLY A 80 -21.09 16.21 -12.57
C GLY A 80 -19.93 15.41 -11.96
N SER A 81 -19.54 14.29 -12.56
CA SER A 81 -18.33 13.55 -12.20
C SER A 81 -17.13 14.07 -12.99
N ASP A 82 -15.93 13.93 -12.43
CA ASP A 82 -14.67 14.21 -13.13
C ASP A 82 -14.16 12.97 -13.90
N GLY A 83 -14.80 11.83 -13.68
CA GLY A 83 -14.32 10.57 -14.20
C GLY A 83 -14.99 9.33 -13.64
N VAL A 84 -14.41 8.18 -13.96
CA VAL A 84 -14.84 6.85 -13.50
C VAL A 84 -13.63 6.01 -13.12
N VAL A 85 -13.72 5.33 -11.97
CA VAL A 85 -12.77 4.31 -11.57
C VAL A 85 -13.42 2.93 -11.72
N PHE A 86 -12.71 1.97 -12.32
CA PHE A 86 -13.19 0.61 -12.55
C PHE A 86 -12.43 -0.42 -11.73
N ASP A 87 -13.12 -1.44 -11.24
CA ASP A 87 -12.46 -2.64 -10.75
C ASP A 87 -12.29 -3.65 -11.88
N ALA A 88 -11.06 -3.75 -12.39
CA ALA A 88 -10.71 -4.68 -13.46
C ALA A 88 -10.95 -6.16 -13.08
N GLN A 89 -10.93 -6.51 -11.78
CA GLN A 89 -11.12 -7.88 -11.32
C GLN A 89 -12.59 -8.30 -11.24
N SER A 90 -13.51 -7.33 -11.18
CA SER A 90 -14.95 -7.57 -11.21
C SER A 90 -15.48 -7.98 -12.59
N ALA A 91 -14.67 -7.80 -13.64
CA ALA A 91 -15.05 -8.02 -15.03
C ALA A 91 -15.51 -9.47 -15.29
N LYS A 92 -16.79 -9.65 -15.64
CA LYS A 92 -17.42 -10.95 -15.92
C LYS A 92 -18.35 -10.85 -17.12
N TYR A 93 -18.55 -11.96 -17.83
CA TYR A 93 -19.59 -12.01 -18.86
C TYR A 93 -20.96 -12.16 -18.20
N SER A 94 -21.87 -11.23 -18.48
CA SER A 94 -23.24 -11.21 -17.94
C SER A 94 -24.27 -11.83 -18.88
N ASP A 95 -23.94 -11.99 -20.16
CA ASP A 95 -24.80 -12.62 -21.17
C ASP A 95 -23.97 -13.30 -22.27
N ARG A 96 -24.50 -14.39 -22.83
CA ARG A 96 -23.92 -15.16 -23.94
C ARG A 96 -24.94 -15.23 -25.06
N ASP A 97 -24.56 -14.74 -26.24
CA ASP A 97 -25.18 -15.24 -27.46
C ASP A 97 -24.76 -16.73 -27.59
N ASP A 98 -25.67 -17.64 -27.95
CA ASP A 98 -25.46 -19.10 -27.95
C ASP A 98 -24.36 -19.57 -28.93
N SER A 99 -23.76 -18.64 -29.67
CA SER A 99 -22.62 -18.87 -30.55
C SER A 99 -21.29 -18.72 -29.79
N ALA A 100 -20.39 -19.69 -30.00
CA ALA A 100 -19.00 -19.59 -29.51
C ALA A 100 -18.23 -18.38 -30.10
N TYR A 101 -18.82 -17.70 -31.09
CA TYR A 101 -18.27 -16.59 -31.85
C TYR A 101 -19.31 -15.47 -31.94
N GLY A 102 -19.12 -14.36 -31.21
CA GLY A 102 -20.11 -13.29 -31.22
C GLY A 102 -19.85 -12.21 -30.18
N PRO A 103 -20.65 -11.14 -30.18
CA PRO A 103 -20.61 -10.13 -29.13
C PRO A 103 -20.96 -10.80 -27.79
N ARG A 104 -20.19 -10.49 -26.75
CA ARG A 104 -20.48 -10.91 -25.38
C ARG A 104 -20.82 -9.69 -24.55
N LYS A 105 -21.78 -9.82 -23.64
CA LYS A 105 -22.07 -8.75 -22.70
C LYS A 105 -21.12 -8.85 -21.51
N ILE A 106 -20.39 -7.79 -21.22
CA ILE A 106 -19.48 -7.71 -20.08
C ILE A 106 -20.07 -6.79 -19.02
N HIS A 107 -20.06 -7.27 -17.79
CA HIS A 107 -20.30 -6.46 -16.60
C HIS A 107 -18.98 -6.19 -15.87
N MET A 108 -18.71 -4.95 -15.51
CA MET A 108 -17.57 -4.53 -14.71
C MET A 108 -17.98 -3.39 -13.79
N ASP A 109 -17.70 -3.56 -12.50
CA ASP A 109 -17.98 -2.60 -11.45
C ASP A 109 -17.24 -1.29 -11.69
N GLY A 110 -17.98 -0.18 -11.65
CA GLY A 110 -17.45 1.15 -11.87
C GLY A 110 -18.06 2.17 -10.91
N TRP A 111 -17.29 3.20 -10.60
CA TRP A 111 -17.71 4.28 -9.71
C TRP A 111 -17.41 5.62 -10.38
N ALA A 112 -18.44 6.45 -10.55
CA ALA A 112 -18.26 7.83 -10.94
C ALA A 112 -17.61 8.58 -9.77
N ILE A 113 -16.58 9.35 -10.05
CA ILE A 113 -15.80 10.06 -9.03
C ILE A 113 -15.77 11.56 -9.26
N LYS A 114 -15.55 12.31 -8.18
CA LYS A 114 -15.28 13.74 -8.22
C LYS A 114 -14.10 14.07 -7.33
N PHE A 115 -13.10 14.74 -7.89
CA PHE A 115 -11.95 15.24 -7.14
C PHE A 115 -12.40 16.45 -6.32
N VAL A 116 -12.17 16.36 -5.02
CA VAL A 116 -12.53 17.42 -4.06
C VAL A 116 -11.45 17.48 -3.00
N GLU A 117 -11.29 18.66 -2.41
CA GLU A 117 -10.48 18.76 -1.20
C GLU A 117 -11.28 18.17 -0.03
N PRO A 118 -10.72 17.21 0.73
CA PRO A 118 -11.47 16.54 1.78
C PRO A 118 -11.66 17.45 3.00
N THR A 119 -12.81 17.34 3.64
CA THR A 119 -13.01 17.87 5.00
C THR A 119 -12.44 16.89 6.03
N SER A 120 -12.22 17.36 7.27
CA SER A 120 -11.82 16.45 8.36
C SER A 120 -12.84 15.33 8.62
N ALA A 121 -14.13 15.59 8.35
CA ALA A 121 -15.18 14.59 8.45
C ALA A 121 -15.07 13.51 7.36
N ASP A 122 -14.71 13.90 6.13
CA ASP A 122 -14.46 12.96 5.04
C ASP A 122 -13.29 12.02 5.38
N ILE A 123 -12.18 12.58 5.87
CA ILE A 123 -11.01 11.81 6.29
C ILE A 123 -11.38 10.86 7.44
N ALA A 124 -12.06 11.36 8.47
CA ALA A 124 -12.52 10.55 9.59
C ALA A 124 -13.40 9.38 9.15
N ALA A 125 -14.35 9.63 8.24
CA ALA A 125 -15.25 8.58 7.74
C ALA A 125 -14.48 7.47 7.02
N ARG A 126 -13.44 7.81 6.25
CA ARG A 126 -12.62 6.81 5.55
C ARG A 126 -11.69 6.05 6.48
N LEU A 127 -11.09 6.70 7.47
CA LEU A 127 -10.15 6.04 8.37
C LEU A 127 -10.83 5.19 9.45
N ASN A 128 -12.08 5.47 9.80
CA ASN A 128 -12.83 4.71 10.82
C ASN A 128 -13.65 3.54 10.25
N ALA A 129 -13.75 3.42 8.93
CA ALA A 129 -14.48 2.33 8.29
C ALA A 129 -13.50 1.28 7.75
N LYS A 130 -13.84 0.00 7.93
CA LYS A 130 -13.12 -1.09 7.27
C LYS A 130 -13.41 -1.04 5.77
N PRO A 131 -12.39 -0.96 4.88
CA PRO A 131 -12.62 -1.04 3.44
C PRO A 131 -13.25 -2.38 3.06
N LEU A 132 -14.38 -2.34 2.33
CA LEU A 132 -15.13 -3.55 1.93
C LEU A 132 -15.03 -3.85 0.44
N SER A 133 -14.65 -2.86 -0.36
CA SER A 133 -14.50 -2.97 -1.81
C SER A 133 -13.16 -2.42 -2.29
N PRO A 134 -12.71 -2.76 -3.51
CA PRO A 134 -11.48 -2.22 -4.09
C PRO A 134 -11.47 -0.68 -4.16
N ILE A 135 -12.61 -0.03 -4.42
CA ILE A 135 -12.69 1.44 -4.40
C ILE A 135 -12.52 2.00 -2.99
N ASP A 136 -13.04 1.33 -1.96
CA ASP A 136 -12.87 1.75 -0.57
C ASP A 136 -11.41 1.69 -0.14
N ILE A 137 -10.65 0.68 -0.61
CA ILE A 137 -9.21 0.58 -0.36
C ILE A 137 -8.49 1.79 -0.97
N VAL A 138 -8.83 2.17 -2.21
CA VAL A 138 -8.26 3.35 -2.85
C VAL A 138 -8.62 4.62 -2.07
N GLN A 139 -9.88 4.81 -1.70
CA GLN A 139 -10.32 5.97 -0.92
C GLN A 139 -9.63 6.04 0.44
N PHE A 140 -9.49 4.90 1.12
CA PHE A 140 -8.72 4.81 2.35
C PHE A 140 -7.27 5.27 2.15
N ARG A 141 -6.59 4.74 1.13
CA ARG A 141 -5.18 5.08 0.85
C ARG A 141 -5.02 6.55 0.52
N THR A 142 -5.97 7.17 -0.20
CA THR A 142 -5.96 8.62 -0.46
C THR A 142 -6.17 9.45 0.81
N ALA A 143 -7.04 8.99 1.73
CA ALA A 143 -7.25 9.65 3.01
C ALA A 143 -6.02 9.54 3.92
N ALA A 144 -5.39 8.37 3.99
CA ALA A 144 -4.15 8.16 4.71
C ALA A 144 -3.01 9.03 4.14
N TYR A 145 -2.86 9.09 2.82
CA TYR A 145 -1.88 9.98 2.17
C TYR A 145 -2.14 11.46 2.48
N TRP A 146 -3.40 11.89 2.53
CA TRP A 146 -3.73 13.25 2.93
C TRP A 146 -3.25 13.54 4.37
N VAL A 147 -3.45 12.61 5.31
CA VAL A 147 -2.94 12.72 6.69
C VAL A 147 -1.42 12.77 6.72
N GLU A 148 -0.75 11.91 5.93
CA GLU A 148 0.71 11.88 5.78
C GLU A 148 1.24 13.26 5.35
N LYS A 149 0.64 13.83 4.29
CA LYS A 149 1.06 15.12 3.70
C LYS A 149 0.82 16.32 4.62
N HIS A 150 -0.26 16.29 5.40
CA HIS A 150 -0.63 17.41 6.28
C HIS A 150 -0.20 17.21 7.73
N HIS A 151 0.50 16.11 8.05
CA HIS A 151 0.92 15.77 9.41
C HIS A 151 -0.24 15.85 10.42
N ALA A 152 -1.43 15.40 10.01
CA ALA A 152 -2.66 15.67 10.75
C ALA A 152 -2.81 14.76 12.00
N ALA A 153 -2.20 15.19 13.10
CA ALA A 153 -2.11 14.43 14.36
C ALA A 153 -3.46 13.98 14.94
N ALA A 154 -4.54 14.70 14.67
CA ALA A 154 -5.90 14.38 15.13
C ALA A 154 -6.38 12.97 14.68
N PHE A 155 -5.84 12.43 13.58
CA PHE A 155 -6.22 11.12 13.05
C PHE A 155 -5.35 9.97 13.53
N THR A 156 -4.29 10.25 14.29
CA THR A 156 -3.37 9.21 14.81
C THR A 156 -4.05 8.09 15.60
N PRO A 157 -5.10 8.32 16.41
CA PRO A 157 -5.77 7.22 17.12
C PRO A 157 -6.50 6.27 16.18
N ALA A 158 -7.08 6.78 15.09
CA ALA A 158 -7.76 5.96 14.09
C ALA A 158 -6.74 5.12 13.31
N LEU A 159 -5.62 5.72 12.89
CA LEU A 159 -4.55 5.01 12.18
C LEU A 159 -3.92 3.89 13.03
N ARG A 160 -3.71 4.13 14.33
CA ARG A 160 -3.16 3.11 15.25
C ARG A 160 -4.04 1.88 15.38
N LYS A 161 -5.37 2.05 15.40
CA LYS A 161 -6.32 0.94 15.52
C LYS A 161 -6.29 -0.02 14.33
N LEU A 162 -5.78 0.44 13.19
CA LEU A 162 -5.69 -0.36 11.97
C LEU A 162 -4.40 -1.17 11.89
N LEU A 163 -3.40 -0.89 12.73
CA LEU A 163 -2.16 -1.64 12.69
C LEU A 163 -2.41 -3.07 13.20
N PRO A 164 -1.87 -4.11 12.52
CA PRO A 164 -2.11 -5.50 12.86
C PRO A 164 -1.29 -5.96 14.08
N LEU A 165 -1.42 -5.29 15.23
CA LEU A 165 -0.57 -5.44 16.41
C LEU A 165 -1.25 -6.16 17.59
N GLU A 166 -2.35 -6.84 17.33
CA GLU A 166 -3.10 -7.64 18.32
C GLU A 166 -2.30 -8.85 18.82
N SER A 167 -1.43 -9.40 17.97
CA SER A 167 -0.54 -10.52 18.30
C SER A 167 0.75 -10.47 17.47
N PRO A 168 1.85 -11.11 17.92
CA PRO A 168 3.05 -11.26 17.11
C PRO A 168 2.79 -11.94 15.75
N PHE A 169 1.82 -12.86 15.69
CA PHE A 169 1.44 -13.53 14.44
C PHE A 169 0.78 -12.55 13.46
N SER A 170 -0.16 -11.73 13.91
CA SER A 170 -0.79 -10.69 13.07
C SER A 170 0.27 -9.68 12.60
N ALA A 171 1.17 -9.27 13.49
CA ALA A 171 2.23 -8.31 13.19
C ALA A 171 3.24 -8.83 12.15
N LEU A 172 3.26 -10.14 11.86
CA LEU A 172 4.07 -10.72 10.79
C LEU A 172 3.29 -11.00 9.51
N ASN A 173 1.98 -11.27 9.59
CA ASN A 173 1.25 -11.87 8.48
C ASN A 173 0.08 -11.04 7.95
N SER A 174 -0.40 -10.05 8.69
CA SER A 174 -1.66 -9.35 8.41
C SER A 174 -1.48 -7.94 7.87
N TRP A 175 -0.37 -7.69 7.18
CA TRP A 175 -0.10 -6.41 6.53
C TRP A 175 -0.64 -6.40 5.09
N GLY A 176 -1.70 -5.63 4.85
CA GLY A 176 -2.23 -5.34 3.53
C GLY A 176 -1.96 -3.89 3.10
N GLU A 177 -2.55 -3.48 1.99
CA GLU A 177 -2.37 -2.12 1.44
C GLU A 177 -2.85 -1.03 2.39
N THR A 178 -3.95 -1.28 3.11
CA THR A 178 -4.56 -0.38 4.09
C THR A 178 -3.64 -0.18 5.29
N GLU A 179 -3.12 -1.28 5.85
CA GLU A 179 -2.24 -1.26 7.04
C GLU A 179 -0.92 -0.56 6.72
N HIS A 180 -0.34 -0.81 5.54
CA HIS A 180 0.87 -0.12 5.08
C HIS A 180 0.63 1.38 4.89
N ALA A 181 -0.48 1.77 4.29
CA ALA A 181 -0.84 3.19 4.15
C ALA A 181 -1.09 3.85 5.51
N ALA A 182 -1.76 3.14 6.43
CA ALA A 182 -2.02 3.63 7.77
C ALA A 182 -0.73 3.85 8.56
N LEU A 183 0.23 2.93 8.48
CA LEU A 183 1.53 3.09 9.15
C LEU A 183 2.34 4.25 8.57
N ARG A 184 2.40 4.41 7.24
CA ARG A 184 3.10 5.54 6.61
C ARG A 184 2.51 6.88 7.07
N ALA A 185 1.19 7.00 7.04
CA ALA A 185 0.50 8.19 7.53
C ALA A 185 0.72 8.42 9.02
N LEU A 186 0.68 7.36 9.83
CA LEU A 186 0.89 7.45 11.28
C LEU A 186 2.29 7.97 11.58
N VAL A 187 3.33 7.36 11.01
CA VAL A 187 4.73 7.76 11.25
C VAL A 187 4.98 9.24 10.96
N MET A 188 4.26 9.81 9.98
CA MET A 188 4.36 11.22 9.62
C MET A 188 3.46 12.13 10.45
N ALA A 189 2.38 11.65 11.05
CA ALA A 189 1.44 12.47 11.83
C ALA A 189 1.59 12.30 13.35
N ASP A 190 2.29 11.26 13.80
CA ASP A 190 2.44 10.91 15.21
C ASP A 190 3.34 11.93 15.92
N PRO A 191 2.86 12.61 16.98
CA PRO A 191 3.66 13.57 17.74
C PRO A 191 4.98 12.97 18.25
N PHE A 192 5.98 13.81 18.50
CA PHE A 192 7.30 13.31 18.93
C PHE A 192 7.25 12.61 20.29
N ASP A 193 6.39 13.06 21.20
CA ASP A 193 6.17 12.53 22.56
C ASP A 193 5.14 11.40 22.63
N ALA A 194 4.61 10.96 21.48
CA ALA A 194 3.74 9.82 21.41
C ALA A 194 4.44 8.52 21.85
N SER A 195 3.68 7.61 22.48
CA SER A 195 4.18 6.26 22.82
C SER A 195 4.81 5.56 21.62
N ILE A 196 5.99 4.98 21.86
CA ILE A 196 6.74 4.18 20.89
C ILE A 196 6.29 2.71 20.82
N ASP A 197 5.38 2.27 21.69
CA ASP A 197 4.97 0.88 21.83
C ASP A 197 4.55 0.22 20.51
N PRO A 198 3.80 0.89 19.60
CA PRO A 198 3.46 0.29 18.32
C PRO A 198 4.70 -0.08 17.48
N TYR A 199 5.71 0.78 17.47
CA TYR A 199 6.93 0.58 16.69
C TYR A 199 7.83 -0.48 17.32
N VAL A 200 7.86 -0.54 18.66
CA VAL A 200 8.52 -1.63 19.39
C VAL A 200 7.88 -2.97 19.03
N ARG A 201 6.55 -3.08 19.08
CA ARG A 201 5.82 -4.31 18.73
C ARG A 201 6.07 -4.74 17.29
N ILE A 202 6.14 -3.81 16.34
CA ILE A 202 6.48 -4.10 14.94
C ILE A 202 7.86 -4.75 14.87
N LEU A 203 8.87 -4.19 15.54
CA LEU A 203 10.22 -4.76 15.49
C LEU A 203 10.34 -6.10 16.24
N GLU A 204 9.73 -6.20 17.42
CA GLU A 204 9.77 -7.41 18.24
C GLU A 204 9.06 -8.59 17.58
N ALA A 205 8.04 -8.35 16.76
CA ALA A 205 7.37 -9.40 15.99
C ALA A 205 8.37 -10.20 15.15
N GLY A 206 9.41 -9.55 14.62
CA GLY A 206 10.49 -10.21 13.86
C GLY A 206 11.25 -11.28 14.63
N ILE A 207 11.27 -11.25 15.97
CA ILE A 207 11.93 -12.24 16.83
C ILE A 207 11.10 -13.53 16.96
N ALA A 208 9.80 -13.51 16.60
CA ALA A 208 8.96 -14.68 16.70
C ALA A 208 9.56 -15.88 15.94
N LYS A 209 9.56 -17.04 16.59
CA LYS A 209 10.11 -18.29 16.04
C LYS A 209 9.22 -18.81 14.92
N MET A 210 9.42 -18.33 13.69
CA MET A 210 8.80 -18.95 12.52
C MET A 210 9.50 -20.25 12.11
N LEU A 211 10.77 -20.45 12.50
CA LEU A 211 11.59 -21.65 12.26
C LEU A 211 12.53 -21.91 13.46
N ILE A 212 12.86 -23.18 13.76
CA ILE A 212 13.83 -23.60 14.79
C ILE A 212 15.19 -23.88 14.11
N PRO A 213 16.36 -23.69 14.76
CA PRO A 213 16.94 -22.46 15.26
C PRO A 213 18.25 -22.12 14.53
N GLY A 214 18.43 -20.84 14.25
CA GLY A 214 19.74 -20.26 14.02
C GLY A 214 19.55 -18.78 13.78
N SER A 215 20.15 -17.95 14.63
CA SER A 215 20.34 -16.52 14.35
C SER A 215 21.01 -16.29 12.98
N GLU A 216 21.55 -17.34 12.36
CA GLU A 216 22.21 -17.34 11.07
C GLU A 216 21.25 -17.32 9.85
N TYR A 217 19.99 -17.73 10.00
CA TYR A 217 19.04 -17.85 8.89
C TYR A 217 17.78 -17.01 9.11
N ALA A 218 17.67 -15.90 8.37
CA ALA A 218 16.44 -15.12 8.26
C ALA A 218 15.76 -15.33 6.91
N VAL A 219 14.42 -15.37 6.88
CA VAL A 219 13.62 -15.50 5.66
C VAL A 219 13.02 -14.16 5.24
N SER A 220 12.63 -14.05 3.96
CA SER A 220 11.95 -12.85 3.47
C SER A 220 10.51 -12.83 3.97
N GLY A 221 10.15 -11.81 4.75
CA GLY A 221 8.77 -11.54 5.14
C GLY A 221 8.08 -10.65 4.11
N ARG A 222 7.63 -11.20 2.98
CA ARG A 222 7.01 -10.40 1.91
C ARG A 222 5.78 -9.61 2.40
N SER A 223 5.01 -10.17 3.33
CA SER A 223 3.85 -9.53 3.97
C SER A 223 4.24 -8.23 4.69
N VAL A 224 5.27 -8.26 5.53
CA VAL A 224 5.64 -7.12 6.39
C VAL A 224 6.20 -5.92 5.64
N GLY A 225 6.60 -6.08 4.37
CA GLY A 225 7.01 -4.97 3.49
C GLY A 225 8.01 -4.01 4.15
N ASP A 226 7.67 -2.71 4.12
CA ASP A 226 8.50 -1.64 4.67
C ASP A 226 8.24 -1.34 6.16
N ALA A 227 7.25 -2.00 6.78
CA ALA A 227 6.82 -1.67 8.14
C ALA A 227 7.96 -1.71 9.18
N PRO A 228 8.89 -2.69 9.18
CA PRO A 228 10.03 -2.69 10.10
C PRO A 228 10.95 -1.49 9.92
N TYR A 229 11.16 -1.02 8.68
CA TYR A 229 12.02 0.14 8.40
C TYR A 229 11.38 1.44 8.91
N LEU A 230 10.08 1.60 8.70
CA LEU A 230 9.33 2.74 9.22
C LEU A 230 9.34 2.78 10.76
N ALA A 231 9.14 1.63 11.40
CA ALA A 231 9.23 1.52 12.85
C ALA A 231 10.64 1.83 13.39
N ALA A 232 11.67 1.27 12.76
CA ALA A 232 13.05 1.53 13.13
C ALA A 232 13.41 3.03 12.96
N ASN A 233 12.89 3.68 11.91
CA ASN A 233 13.02 5.13 11.70
C ASN A 233 12.49 5.92 12.89
N VAL A 234 11.25 5.67 13.32
CA VAL A 234 10.69 6.38 14.48
C VAL A 234 11.51 6.14 15.73
N LEU A 235 11.87 4.89 16.01
CA LEU A 235 12.60 4.52 17.22
C LEU A 235 13.96 5.20 17.31
N ALA A 236 14.76 5.22 16.24
CA ALA A 236 16.05 5.91 16.28
C ALA A 236 15.91 7.43 16.36
N CYS A 237 14.83 8.00 15.81
CA CYS A 237 14.63 9.45 15.84
C CYS A 237 14.16 9.94 17.21
N ARG A 238 13.31 9.16 17.90
CA ARG A 238 12.87 9.46 19.28
C ARG A 238 13.93 9.08 20.31
N HIS A 239 14.67 8.00 20.06
CA HIS A 239 15.80 7.52 20.85
C HIS A 239 15.51 7.46 22.35
N GLU A 240 14.37 6.87 22.72
CA GLU A 240 14.03 6.63 24.11
C GLU A 240 14.97 5.60 24.76
N PRO A 241 15.14 5.62 26.09
CA PRO A 241 15.93 4.60 26.79
C PRO A 241 15.49 3.17 26.42
N GLY A 242 16.45 2.27 26.18
CA GLY A 242 16.17 0.90 25.73
C GLY A 242 16.14 0.70 24.21
N THR A 243 16.17 1.79 23.40
CA THR A 243 16.10 1.70 21.93
C THR A 243 17.28 0.91 21.35
N VAL A 244 18.51 1.18 21.82
CA VAL A 244 19.71 0.51 21.30
C VAL A 244 19.68 -0.98 21.63
N GLU A 245 19.32 -1.32 22.86
CA GLU A 245 19.21 -2.70 23.36
C GLU A 245 18.16 -3.49 22.58
N LEU A 246 17.00 -2.87 22.29
CA LEU A 246 15.97 -3.45 21.43
C LEU A 246 16.50 -3.72 20.02
N LEU A 247 17.12 -2.72 19.38
CA LEU A 247 17.61 -2.84 18.00
C LEU A 247 18.71 -3.90 17.88
N GLU A 248 19.64 -3.96 18.85
CA GLU A 248 20.65 -5.02 18.90
C GLU A 248 20.01 -6.41 19.03
N ARG A 249 19.03 -6.54 19.93
CA ARG A 249 18.31 -7.80 20.13
C ARG A 249 17.57 -8.24 18.86
N VAL A 250 16.93 -7.32 18.13
CA VAL A 250 16.21 -7.62 16.88
C VAL A 250 17.20 -7.94 15.76
N MET A 251 18.30 -7.19 15.62
CA MET A 251 19.36 -7.47 14.65
C MET A 251 19.88 -8.91 14.78
N LEU A 252 20.11 -9.36 16.02
CA LEU A 252 20.68 -10.68 16.30
C LEU A 252 19.64 -11.80 16.19
N ASN A 253 18.43 -11.59 16.72
CA ASN A 253 17.47 -12.67 16.96
C ASN A 253 16.29 -12.70 15.98
N ALA A 254 16.07 -11.67 15.16
CA ALA A 254 14.94 -11.68 14.25
C ALA A 254 15.09 -12.77 13.16
N THR A 255 14.01 -13.50 12.90
CA THR A 255 13.94 -14.54 11.87
C THR A 255 13.53 -13.99 10.50
N ILE A 256 13.23 -12.69 10.41
CA ILE A 256 12.79 -12.00 9.19
C ILE A 256 13.85 -10.99 8.75
N ILE A 257 14.30 -11.07 7.49
CA ILE A 257 15.39 -10.25 6.93
C ILE A 257 15.09 -8.75 7.09
N GLN A 258 13.87 -8.32 6.80
CA GLN A 258 13.44 -6.93 6.88
C GLN A 258 13.64 -6.34 8.29
N HIS A 259 13.35 -7.11 9.34
CA HIS A 259 13.50 -6.67 10.73
C HIS A 259 14.97 -6.55 11.13
N LYS A 260 15.80 -7.54 10.72
CA LYS A 260 17.26 -7.46 10.95
C LYS A 260 17.87 -6.25 10.24
N MET A 261 17.56 -6.07 8.95
CA MET A 261 18.11 -4.98 8.15
C MET A 261 17.63 -3.60 8.63
N ALA A 262 16.36 -3.48 9.01
CA ALA A 262 15.85 -2.24 9.62
C ALA A 262 16.60 -1.90 10.91
N SER A 263 16.86 -2.90 11.76
CA SER A 263 17.61 -2.71 13.01
C SER A 263 19.07 -2.33 12.78
N VAL A 264 19.74 -2.97 11.81
CA VAL A 264 21.11 -2.60 11.40
C VAL A 264 21.17 -1.15 10.96
N LYS A 265 20.24 -0.71 10.09
CA LYS A 265 20.21 0.67 9.58
C LYS A 265 19.97 1.68 10.70
N ALA A 266 19.03 1.40 11.61
CA ALA A 266 18.79 2.25 12.77
C ALA A 266 19.99 2.33 13.71
N LEU A 267 20.67 1.21 14.00
CA LEU A 267 21.91 1.22 14.81
C LEU A 267 23.00 2.07 14.16
N ILE A 268 23.20 1.95 12.83
CA ILE A 268 24.15 2.79 12.10
C ILE A 268 23.76 4.26 12.20
N ALA A 269 22.48 4.59 12.02
CA ALA A 269 21.97 5.97 12.13
C ALA A 269 22.15 6.57 13.54
N LEU A 270 22.07 5.74 14.59
CA LEU A 270 22.37 6.11 15.98
C LEU A 270 23.87 6.19 16.30
N GLY A 271 24.75 6.03 15.31
CA GLY A 271 26.20 6.03 15.51
C GLY A 271 26.76 4.74 16.11
N LYS A 272 25.97 3.66 16.20
CA LYS A 272 26.38 2.34 16.73
C LYS A 272 26.97 1.43 15.67
N SER A 273 27.69 2.00 14.69
CA SER A 273 28.32 1.25 13.60
C SER A 273 29.33 0.22 14.09
N ASP A 274 30.03 0.49 15.20
CA ASP A 274 31.02 -0.44 15.76
C ASP A 274 30.39 -1.71 16.31
N VAL A 275 29.19 -1.61 16.89
CA VAL A 275 28.40 -2.76 17.33
C VAL A 275 28.04 -3.65 16.14
N VAL A 276 27.58 -3.04 15.04
CA VAL A 276 27.23 -3.77 13.82
C VAL A 276 28.46 -4.43 13.21
N LYS A 277 29.58 -3.70 13.08
CA LYS A 277 30.85 -4.22 12.54
C LYS A 277 31.40 -5.37 13.38
N LYS A 278 31.35 -5.26 14.71
CA LYS A 278 31.77 -6.34 15.61
C LYS A 278 30.94 -7.59 15.40
N ASN A 279 29.61 -7.48 15.39
CA ASN A 279 28.74 -8.63 15.19
C ASN A 279 28.86 -9.23 13.77
N LEU A 280 29.16 -8.40 12.77
CA LEU A 280 29.51 -8.85 11.41
C LEU A 280 30.80 -9.67 11.41
N ALA A 281 31.87 -9.16 12.05
CA ALA A 281 33.15 -9.85 12.15
C ALA A 281 33.05 -11.16 12.95
N ASP A 282 32.22 -11.18 13.99
CA ASP A 282 31.92 -12.37 14.80
C ASP A 282 31.04 -13.40 14.06
N GLY A 283 30.60 -13.13 12.83
CA GLY A 283 29.73 -14.01 12.04
C GLY A 283 28.27 -14.07 12.53
N LYS A 284 27.88 -13.27 13.52
CA LYS A 284 26.55 -13.32 14.18
C LYS A 284 25.40 -12.80 13.34
N LEU A 285 25.69 -12.09 12.23
CA LEU A 285 24.66 -11.55 11.35
C LEU A 285 24.14 -12.59 10.33
N GLY A 286 24.81 -13.73 10.17
CA GLY A 286 24.29 -14.82 9.34
C GLY A 286 24.13 -14.44 7.87
N ASN A 287 23.01 -14.84 7.27
CA ASN A 287 22.71 -14.66 5.85
C ASN A 287 22.50 -13.20 5.40
N ILE A 288 22.43 -12.22 6.31
CA ILE A 288 22.41 -10.79 5.94
C ILE A 288 23.82 -10.17 5.86
N SER A 289 24.87 -10.91 6.25
CA SER A 289 26.25 -10.40 6.35
C SER A 289 26.73 -9.74 5.06
N THR A 290 26.53 -10.38 3.90
CA THR A 290 26.91 -9.83 2.59
C THR A 290 26.24 -8.47 2.31
N THR A 291 24.95 -8.36 2.64
CA THR A 291 24.18 -7.12 2.47
C THR A 291 24.70 -6.02 3.39
N VAL A 292 25.04 -6.35 4.64
CA VAL A 292 25.60 -5.40 5.61
C VAL A 292 27.01 -4.95 5.21
N THR A 293 27.86 -5.85 4.72
CA THR A 293 29.19 -5.50 4.16
C THR A 293 29.05 -4.52 2.99
N ASN A 294 28.09 -4.77 2.09
CA ASN A 294 27.81 -3.88 0.97
C ASN A 294 27.27 -2.52 1.43
N LEU A 295 26.47 -2.49 2.49
CA LEU A 295 25.94 -1.27 3.09
C LEU A 295 27.06 -0.35 3.60
N PHE A 296 28.09 -0.91 4.25
CA PHE A 296 29.26 -0.12 4.67
C PHE A 296 30.16 0.33 3.51
N SER A 297 30.06 -0.32 2.35
CA SER A 297 30.91 -0.07 1.18
C SER A 297 30.30 0.91 0.16
N ARG A 298 29.03 1.34 0.34
CA ARG A 298 28.28 2.20 -0.59
C ARG A 298 27.45 3.26 0.16
N ARG A 299 26.99 4.31 -0.54
CA ARG A 299 25.88 5.17 -0.04
C ARG A 299 24.58 4.36 -0.09
N ASP A 300 23.90 4.23 1.04
CA ASP A 300 22.62 3.50 1.18
C ASP A 300 21.52 4.14 0.30
N PRO A 301 20.81 3.39 -0.56
CA PRO A 301 19.69 3.91 -1.34
C PRO A 301 18.46 4.29 -0.50
N LEU A 302 18.35 3.83 0.76
CA LEU A 302 17.28 4.22 1.69
C LEU A 302 17.89 5.04 2.84
N ALA A 303 18.11 6.32 2.59
CA ALA A 303 18.58 7.23 3.63
C ALA A 303 17.59 7.30 4.79
N PHE A 304 18.09 7.08 5.99
CA PHE A 304 17.33 7.25 7.23
C PHE A 304 16.86 8.71 7.32
N THR A 305 15.56 8.94 7.39
CA THR A 305 14.97 10.28 7.49
C THR A 305 14.08 10.32 8.71
N CYS A 306 14.35 11.27 9.61
CA CYS A 306 13.50 11.47 10.77
C CYS A 306 12.20 12.15 10.32
N PRO A 307 11.03 11.52 10.54
CA PRO A 307 9.76 12.01 10.03
C PRO A 307 9.34 13.35 10.63
N MET A 308 9.90 13.72 11.79
CA MET A 308 9.81 15.07 12.36
C MET A 308 11.07 15.35 13.17
N LYS A 309 12.06 16.03 12.59
CA LYS A 309 12.96 16.83 13.42
C LYS A 309 12.27 18.19 13.53
N PRO A 310 11.92 18.70 14.72
CA PRO A 310 11.51 20.09 14.82
C PRO A 310 12.63 20.92 14.18
N GLN A 311 12.27 21.78 13.23
CA GLN A 311 13.16 22.87 12.84
C GLN A 311 13.33 23.69 14.11
N ILE A 312 14.47 23.52 14.76
CA ILE A 312 14.93 24.46 15.77
C ILE A 312 15.30 25.70 14.95
N ASP A 313 14.45 26.71 15.03
CA ASP A 313 14.80 28.08 14.63
C ASP A 313 15.97 28.59 15.48
#